data_AF-K9QU27-F1
#
_entry.id   AF-K9QU27-F1
#
_cell.length_a   1.000
_cell.length_b   1.000
_cell.length_c   1.000
_cell.angle_alpha   90.00
_cell.angle_beta   90.00
_cell.angle_gamma   90.00
#
_symmetry.space_group_name_H-M   'P 1'
#
loop_
_entity.id
_entity.type
_entity.pdbx_description
1 polymer ?
#
loop_
_entity_poly.entity_id
_entity_poly.type
_entity_poly.pdbx_seq_one_letter_code
_entity_poly.pdbx_strand_id
1 'polypeptide(L)'
;MEILIQLLLNLLIIYYCIVALINIFRYVRCEWQAFIYKWNRRPQGRVSHSYRTDPRNRYLQSDLLTLLKGDVPTAKRLLAQQRRKNPGQSDNWYLEKVIHDLERDRRRS
;
A
#
# COMPACT_ATOMS: atom_id res chain seq x y z
N MET A 1 -50.60 29.95 -16.77
CA MET A 1 -50.53 28.65 -16.07
C MET A 1 -49.59 27.67 -16.78
N GLU A 2 -49.66 27.53 -18.10
CA GLU A 2 -48.82 26.59 -18.87
C GLU A 2 -47.30 26.82 -18.71
N ILE A 3 -46.84 28.07 -18.75
CA ILE A 3 -45.40 28.40 -18.58
C ILE A 3 -44.88 27.99 -17.19
N LEU A 4 -45.68 28.21 -16.14
CA LEU A 4 -45.31 27.82 -14.78
C LEU A 4 -45.22 26.30 -14.64
N ILE A 5 -46.16 25.57 -15.26
CA ILE A 5 -46.16 24.10 -15.29
C ILE A 5 -44.90 23.59 -16.01
N GLN A 6 -44.54 24.18 -17.15
CA GLN A 6 -43.35 23.79 -17.91
C GLN A 6 -42.05 24.03 -17.12
N LEU A 7 -41.94 25.15 -16.40
CA LEU A 7 -40.78 25.45 -15.55
C LEU A 7 -40.65 24.45 -14.39
N LEU A 8 -41.76 24.10 -13.73
CA LEU A 8 -41.77 23.12 -12.65
C LEU A 8 -41.33 21.73 -13.13
N LEU A 9 -41.83 21.29 -14.31
CA LEU A 9 -41.43 20.02 -14.90
C LEU A 9 -39.94 19.98 -15.25
N ASN A 10 -39.40 21.06 -15.83
CA ASN A 10 -37.97 21.16 -16.13
C ASN A 10 -37.10 21.10 -14.86
N LEU A 11 -37.51 21.75 -13.78
CA LEU A 11 -36.80 21.71 -12.50
C LEU A 11 -36.78 20.31 -11.90
N LEU A 12 -37.90 19.58 -11.97
CA LEU A 12 -37.96 18.19 -11.52
C LEU A 12 -37.03 17.29 -12.34
N ILE A 13 -37.02 17.43 -13.67
CA ILE A 13 -36.12 16.65 -14.55
C ILE A 13 -34.66 16.90 -14.17
N ILE A 14 -34.25 18.17 -13.99
CA ILE A 14 -32.89 18.52 -13.60
C ILE A 14 -32.54 17.90 -12.24
N TYR A 15 -33.44 17.99 -11.26
CA TYR A 15 -33.25 17.38 -9.95
C TYR A 15 -33.01 15.86 -10.04
N TYR A 16 -33.86 15.13 -10.78
CA TYR A 16 -33.69 13.69 -10.97
C TYR A 16 -32.38 13.34 -11.70
N CYS A 17 -31.98 14.13 -12.71
CA CYS A 17 -30.71 13.96 -13.41
C CYS A 17 -29.51 14.12 -12.47
N ILE A 18 -29.50 15.14 -11.62
CA ILE A 18 -28.41 15.37 -10.65
C ILE A 18 -28.33 14.21 -9.66
N VAL A 19 -29.47 13.74 -9.12
CA VAL A 19 -29.52 12.61 -8.19
C VAL A 19 -29.00 11.33 -8.88
N ALA A 20 -29.39 11.08 -10.12
CA ALA A 20 -28.90 9.92 -10.88
C ALA A 20 -27.38 9.98 -11.09
N LEU A 21 -26.84 11.14 -11.47
CA LEU A 21 -25.40 11.34 -11.65
C LEU A 21 -24.60 11.10 -10.35
N ILE A 22 -25.10 11.59 -9.21
CA ILE A 22 -24.46 11.36 -7.90
C ILE A 22 -24.43 9.87 -7.56
N ASN A 23 -25.52 9.14 -7.79
CA ASN A 23 -25.57 7.70 -7.52
C ASN A 23 -24.62 6.89 -8.42
N ILE A 24 -24.57 7.22 -9.71
CA ILE A 24 -23.62 6.61 -10.65
C ILE A 24 -22.18 6.89 -10.21
N PHE A 25 -21.87 8.13 -9.84
CA PHE A 25 -20.53 8.50 -9.39
C PHE A 25 -20.13 7.72 -8.12
N ARG A 26 -21.07 7.54 -7.17
CA ARG A 26 -20.82 6.72 -5.96
C ARG A 26 -20.57 5.25 -6.31
N TYR A 27 -21.33 4.69 -7.24
CA TYR A 27 -21.16 3.31 -7.69
C TYR A 27 -19.77 3.09 -8.31
N VAL A 28 -19.39 3.97 -9.25
CA VAL A 28 -18.08 3.92 -9.92
C VAL A 28 -16.94 4.11 -8.90
N ARG A 29 -17.09 5.01 -7.92
CA ARG A 29 -16.05 5.27 -6.91
C ARG A 29 -15.81 4.07 -5.99
N CYS A 30 -16.84 3.28 -5.65
CA CYS A 30 -16.69 2.08 -4.82
C CYS A 30 -15.87 0.99 -5.53
N GLU A 31 -16.19 0.72 -6.80
CA GLU A 31 -15.45 -0.23 -7.65
C GLU A 31 -13.99 0.21 -7.83
N TRP A 32 -13.79 1.51 -8.07
CA TRP A 32 -12.45 2.07 -8.26
C TRP A 32 -11.58 1.94 -7.02
N GLN A 33 -12.14 2.13 -5.81
CA GLN A 33 -11.37 1.95 -4.57
C GLN A 33 -10.91 0.50 -4.37
N ALA A 34 -11.79 -0.47 -4.65
CA ALA A 34 -11.44 -1.89 -4.55
C ALA A 34 -10.37 -2.28 -5.60
N PHE A 35 -10.48 -1.76 -6.82
CA PHE A 35 -9.51 -1.97 -7.89
C PHE A 35 -8.14 -1.35 -7.56
N ILE A 36 -8.10 -0.09 -7.09
CA ILE A 36 -6.86 0.60 -6.70
C ILE A 36 -6.21 -0.09 -5.49
N TYR A 37 -6.99 -0.55 -4.52
CA TYR A 37 -6.47 -1.34 -3.41
C TYR A 37 -5.85 -2.65 -3.88
N LYS A 38 -6.50 -3.37 -4.80
CA LYS A 38 -5.98 -4.61 -5.41
C LYS A 38 -4.71 -4.36 -6.22
N TRP A 39 -4.63 -3.26 -6.95
CA TRP A 39 -3.44 -2.89 -7.73
C TRP A 39 -2.27 -2.44 -6.85
N ASN A 40 -2.54 -1.76 -5.74
CA ASN A 40 -1.52 -1.31 -4.80
C ASN A 40 -1.07 -2.42 -3.82
N ARG A 41 -1.73 -3.58 -3.81
CA ARG A 41 -1.21 -4.80 -3.17
C ARG A 41 -0.01 -5.29 -3.97
N ARG A 42 1.15 -4.69 -3.70
CA ARG A 42 2.45 -5.31 -4.00
C ARG A 42 2.37 -6.72 -3.42
N PRO A 43 2.57 -7.79 -4.21
CA PRO A 43 2.64 -9.12 -3.64
C PRO A 43 3.75 -9.08 -2.60
N GLN A 44 3.38 -9.19 -1.33
CA GLN A 44 4.34 -9.53 -0.29
C GLN A 44 4.84 -10.91 -0.71
N GLY A 45 5.97 -10.93 -1.41
CA GLY A 45 6.59 -12.17 -1.88
C GLY A 45 6.60 -13.11 -0.70
N ARG A 46 6.04 -14.31 -0.90
CA ARG A 46 5.97 -15.34 0.13
C ARG A 46 7.33 -15.40 0.77
N VAL A 47 7.36 -15.07 2.05
CA VAL A 47 8.59 -15.02 2.83
C VAL A 47 9.22 -16.40 2.69
N SER A 48 10.48 -16.47 2.26
CA SER A 48 11.07 -17.77 1.96
C SER A 48 11.12 -18.63 3.24
N HIS A 49 11.17 -19.94 3.06
CA HIS A 49 11.24 -20.87 4.18
C HIS A 49 12.44 -20.56 5.10
N SER A 50 13.59 -20.18 4.52
CA SER A 50 14.79 -19.87 5.30
C SER A 50 14.62 -18.61 6.17
N TYR A 51 13.83 -17.63 5.74
CA TYR A 51 13.50 -16.46 6.58
C TYR A 51 12.83 -16.86 7.91
N ARG A 52 12.03 -17.94 7.90
CA ARG A 52 11.26 -18.39 9.07
C ARG A 52 12.03 -19.40 9.91
N THR A 53 12.80 -20.29 9.27
CA THR A 53 13.43 -21.42 9.96
C THR A 53 14.87 -21.18 10.37
N ASP A 54 15.59 -20.29 9.70
CA ASP A 54 17.00 -20.01 10.02
C ASP A 54 17.12 -19.28 11.38
N PRO A 55 17.86 -19.81 12.36
CA PRO A 55 18.14 -19.14 13.63
C PRO A 55 18.79 -17.77 13.44
N ARG A 56 19.70 -17.62 12.47
CA ARG A 56 20.40 -16.36 12.18
C ARG A 56 19.42 -15.27 11.74
N ASN A 57 18.39 -15.63 10.98
CA ASN A 57 17.37 -14.70 10.55
C ASN A 57 16.53 -14.15 11.69
N ARG A 58 16.36 -14.90 12.78
CA ARG A 58 15.66 -14.39 13.97
C ARG A 58 16.44 -13.28 14.65
N TYR A 59 17.75 -13.46 14.82
CA TYR A 59 18.63 -12.43 15.39
C TYR A 59 18.68 -11.17 14.51
N LEU A 60 18.86 -11.34 13.19
CA LEU A 60 18.88 -10.21 12.27
C LEU A 60 17.54 -9.48 12.21
N GLN A 61 16.41 -10.19 12.35
CA GLN A 61 15.10 -9.56 12.43
C GLN A 61 14.93 -8.76 13.72
N SER A 62 15.35 -9.28 14.87
CA SER A 62 15.31 -8.54 16.14
C SER A 62 16.21 -7.31 16.09
N ASP A 63 17.39 -7.41 15.49
CA ASP A 63 18.32 -6.29 15.36
C ASP A 63 17.76 -5.20 14.45
N LEU A 64 17.19 -5.59 13.30
CA LEU A 64 16.53 -4.66 12.39
C LEU A 64 15.36 -3.93 13.05
N LEU A 65 14.53 -4.65 13.82
CA LEU A 65 13.43 -4.03 14.55
C LEU A 65 13.92 -3.11 15.67
N THR A 66 15.00 -3.48 16.36
CA THR A 66 15.62 -2.63 17.39
C THR A 66 16.15 -1.34 16.78
N LEU A 67 16.81 -1.41 15.63
CA LEU A 67 17.27 -0.23 14.88
C LEU A 67 16.12 0.68 14.45
N LEU A 68 14.99 0.09 14.07
CA LEU A 68 13.78 0.80 13.64
C LEU A 68 12.81 1.11 14.80
N LYS A 69 13.22 0.94 16.06
CA LYS A 69 12.37 1.16 17.25
C LYS A 69 11.02 0.43 17.19
N GLY A 70 10.99 -0.76 16.59
CA GLY A 70 9.80 -1.59 16.44
C GLY A 70 8.94 -1.29 15.19
N ASP A 71 9.38 -0.42 14.28
CA ASP A 71 8.63 -0.12 13.04
C ASP A 71 8.73 -1.28 12.02
N VAL A 72 7.86 -2.27 12.19
CA VAL A 72 7.70 -3.42 11.30
C VAL A 72 7.30 -3.02 9.86
N PRO A 73 6.34 -2.09 9.62
CA PRO A 73 6.02 -1.59 8.29
C PRO A 73 7.24 -1.07 7.52
N THR A 74 8.06 -0.24 8.17
CA THR A 74 9.28 0.31 7.56
C THR A 74 10.30 -0.78 7.27
N ALA A 75 10.50 -1.73 8.20
CA ALA A 75 11.40 -2.87 7.99
C ALA A 75 11.01 -3.68 6.73
N LYS A 76 9.73 -4.00 6.58
CA LYS A 76 9.20 -4.71 5.41
C LYS A 76 9.40 -3.91 4.12
N ARG A 77 9.18 -2.60 4.16
CA ARG A 77 9.37 -1.71 2.99
C ARG A 77 10.83 -1.71 2.53
N LEU A 78 11.78 -1.62 3.47
CA LEU A 78 13.21 -1.64 3.19
C LEU A 78 13.66 -2.97 2.59
N LEU A 79 13.24 -4.09 3.19
CA LEU A 79 13.53 -5.43 2.65
C LEU A 79 12.95 -5.62 1.25
N ALA A 80 11.72 -5.18 1.02
CA ALA A 80 11.10 -5.25 -0.31
C ALA A 80 11.84 -4.37 -1.33
N GLN A 81 12.36 -3.21 -0.91
CA GLN A 81 13.17 -2.35 -1.77
C GLN A 81 14.50 -3.01 -2.14
N GLN A 82 15.19 -3.63 -1.18
CA GLN A 82 16.46 -4.32 -1.46
C GLN A 82 16.28 -5.55 -2.34
N ARG A 83 15.21 -6.34 -2.14
CA ARG A 83 14.85 -7.46 -3.02
C ARG A 83 14.59 -7.04 -4.47
N ARG A 84 14.07 -5.82 -4.68
CA ARG A 84 13.88 -5.27 -6.04
C ARG A 84 15.19 -4.82 -6.67
N LYS A 85 16.11 -4.26 -5.88
CA LYS A 85 17.41 -3.78 -6.36
C LYS A 85 18.38 -4.92 -6.68
N ASN A 86 18.37 -5.96 -5.85
CA ASN A 86 19.33 -7.06 -5.93
C ASN A 86 18.58 -8.40 -5.94
N PRO A 87 17.90 -8.77 -7.04
CA PRO A 87 17.16 -10.03 -7.10
C PRO A 87 18.09 -11.25 -6.97
N GLY A 88 17.57 -12.34 -6.40
CA GLY A 88 18.28 -13.64 -6.33
C GLY A 88 19.18 -13.86 -5.11
N GLN A 89 19.29 -12.91 -4.20
CA GLN A 89 20.05 -13.06 -2.95
C GLN A 89 19.28 -13.83 -1.88
N SER A 90 19.99 -14.33 -0.86
CA SER A 90 19.41 -15.01 0.30
C SER A 90 18.72 -14.01 1.25
N ASP A 91 17.80 -14.50 2.07
CA ASP A 91 17.10 -13.66 3.06
C ASP A 91 18.03 -13.02 4.08
N ASN A 92 19.04 -13.77 4.52
CA ASN A 92 20.07 -13.30 5.44
C ASN A 92 20.83 -12.13 4.81
N TRP A 93 21.18 -12.24 3.52
CA TRP A 93 21.86 -11.18 2.78
C TRP A 93 21.01 -9.89 2.74
N TYR A 94 19.70 -10.00 2.48
CA TYR A 94 18.83 -8.82 2.48
C TYR A 94 18.72 -8.18 3.87
N LEU A 95 18.60 -8.99 4.92
CA LEU A 95 18.53 -8.49 6.30
C LEU A 95 19.83 -7.78 6.70
N GLU A 96 20.98 -8.42 6.47
CA GLU A 96 22.29 -7.83 6.71
C GLU A 96 22.50 -6.56 5.92
N LYS A 97 22.09 -6.54 4.65
CA LYS A 97 22.23 -5.36 3.81
C LYS A 97 21.39 -4.19 4.31
N VAL A 98 20.14 -4.43 4.71
CA VAL A 98 19.28 -3.38 5.27
C VAL A 98 19.85 -2.86 6.60
N ILE A 99 20.31 -3.74 7.49
CA ILE A 99 20.94 -3.36 8.76
C ILE A 99 22.16 -2.47 8.49
N HIS A 100 23.06 -2.92 7.60
CA HIS A 100 24.27 -2.17 7.24
C HIS A 100 23.95 -0.80 6.65
N ASP A 101 22.96 -0.71 5.76
CA ASP A 101 22.55 0.57 5.17
C ASP A 101 21.96 1.51 6.24
N LEU A 102 21.15 0.99 7.19
CA LEU A 102 20.61 1.77 8.31
C LEU A 102 21.70 2.27 9.28
N GLU A 103 22.65 1.41 9.63
CA GLU A 103 23.78 1.79 10.48
C GLU A 103 24.63 2.88 9.83
N ARG A 104 24.85 2.77 8.52
CA ARG A 104 25.58 3.78 7.75
C ARG A 104 24.87 5.12 7.74
N ASP A 105 23.55 5.12 7.52
CA ASP A 105 22.75 6.34 7.52
C ASP A 105 22.74 6.99 8.91
N ARG A 106 22.68 6.18 9.97
CA ARG A 106 22.74 6.67 11.36
C ARG A 106 24.09 7.28 11.75
N ARG A 107 25.20 6.82 11.17
CA ARG A 107 26.53 7.42 11.37
C ARG A 107 26.75 8.74 10.63
N ARG A 108 25.86 9.07 9.68
CA ARG A 108 25.95 10.27 8.84
C ARG A 108 24.96 11.37 9.25
N SER A 109 23.99 11.04 10.10
CA SER A 109 23.05 11.96 10.74
C SER A 109 23.58 12.42 12.09
#